data_AF-A0A9D2LE19-F1
#
_entry.id   AF-A0A9D2LE19-F1
#
_cell.length_a   1.000
_cell.length_b   1.000
_cell.length_c   1.000
_cell.angle_alpha   90.00
_cell.angle_beta   90.00
_cell.angle_gamma   90.00
#
_symmetry.space_group_name_H-M   'P 1'
#
loop_
_entity.id
_entity.type
_entity.pdbx_description
1 polymer ?
#
loop_
_entity_poly.entity_id
_entity_poly.type
_entity_poly.pdbx_seq_one_letter_code
_entity_poly.pdbx_strand_id
1 'polypeptide(L)'
;MTITERPSSAAEGEDLPRRALEAVCARGPIGLAEEIGDATHLLVELLREPQNLFDPEEHGSHDYTQLLGRIHEAGSALGALQAHTVVSHAAATRREDRRAARDQAAHEADVIAPQARTDDRADQRSGKDLSLITRRSPSEASHALRASRRLVESMPNLLGALTDGKITADIAHKAASKAGSLEPEECRELDRLLGERLPDLDGAGTRRWGQEISAAIQGLDPDGAVGRHQRARRERCVTLRPGEHGMATLSARLPGIDAAQAHKRLSLEAERLRADGDRRGHQAIMADVLVDTILGRDDQMDPTTLDIGLIITDRALFSPDDGEIAQVEGYGAVPAEAVREQLRAALRDPKAPQEDRYGPDGPTVRAVLRRLYTHPTSGELVAVESKAKVFPSALARFLRWRDLSCRGPFCNAAIRQSDHIVPRSTGGPTSIDNGQGACAHDNGKEEHFRSVRRIPQPPGGGHRVEWTSPNGISRTTSPPPLTRPSRTPAAEPEASPPRAGPREDSPPDGGTLEGPPDGGTLKDGTASEAARPDAPPEATPPDFLPPDDAGPGAQPDGQPPEPDQRE
;
A
#
# COMPACT_ATOMS: atom_id res chain seq x y z
N MET A 1 -5.26 75.66 22.85
CA MET A 1 -5.92 74.60 22.06
C MET A 1 -5.11 74.40 20.79
N THR A 2 -4.35 73.31 20.73
CA THR A 2 -3.87 72.74 19.48
C THR A 2 -3.56 71.28 19.79
N ILE A 3 -4.52 70.43 19.43
CA ILE A 3 -4.45 68.98 19.52
C ILE A 3 -3.67 68.54 18.27
N THR A 4 -2.48 67.99 18.47
CA THR A 4 -1.72 67.30 17.43
C THR A 4 -2.18 65.86 17.43
N GLU A 5 -3.08 65.50 16.52
CA GLU A 5 -3.48 64.12 16.27
C GLU A 5 -2.27 63.34 15.74
N ARG A 6 -1.90 62.27 16.46
CA ARG A 6 -1.03 61.20 15.93
C ARG A 6 -1.83 60.42 14.87
N PRO A 7 -1.24 60.09 13.71
CA PRO A 7 -1.89 59.16 12.78
C PRO A 7 -1.97 57.78 13.43
N SER A 8 -3.16 57.19 13.29
CA SER A 8 -3.55 55.87 13.77
C SER A 8 -2.68 54.78 13.14
N SER A 9 -1.93 54.05 13.97
CA SER A 9 -1.16 52.85 13.59
C SER A 9 -2.03 51.59 13.40
N ALA A 10 -3.36 51.74 13.37
CA ALA A 10 -4.28 50.63 13.15
C ALA A 10 -4.51 50.30 11.66
N ALA A 11 -4.17 51.21 10.75
CA ALA A 11 -4.38 51.02 9.31
C ALA A 11 -3.27 50.20 8.62
N GLU A 12 -2.08 50.06 9.22
CA GLU A 12 -0.95 49.32 8.61
C GLU A 12 -1.03 47.81 8.82
N GLY A 13 -1.77 47.33 9.84
CA GLY A 13 -1.86 45.91 10.19
C GLY A 13 -2.86 45.10 9.34
N GLU A 14 -3.95 45.72 8.87
CA GLU A 14 -4.95 45.05 8.01
C GLU A 14 -4.47 44.89 6.55
N ASP A 15 -3.48 45.67 6.13
CA ASP A 15 -2.95 45.67 4.76
C ASP A 15 -1.90 44.56 4.56
N LEU A 16 -1.28 44.05 5.63
CA LEU A 16 -0.23 43.01 5.55
C LEU A 16 -0.76 41.65 5.06
N PRO A 17 -1.84 41.07 5.61
CA PRO A 17 -2.39 39.81 5.10
C PRO A 17 -2.89 39.93 3.66
N ARG A 18 -3.46 41.09 3.31
CA ARG A 18 -3.97 41.36 1.96
C ARG A 18 -2.83 41.48 0.95
N ARG A 19 -1.76 42.22 1.28
CA ARG A 19 -0.56 42.32 0.45
C ARG A 19 0.17 40.98 0.31
N ALA A 20 0.23 40.19 1.38
CA ALA A 20 0.78 38.84 1.33
C ALA A 20 -0.03 37.94 0.38
N LEU A 21 -1.36 37.99 0.47
CA LEU A 21 -2.25 37.29 -0.45
C LEU A 21 -2.05 37.74 -1.91
N GLU A 22 -1.99 39.04 -2.17
CA GLU A 22 -1.76 39.60 -3.51
C GLU A 22 -0.39 39.17 -4.07
N ALA A 23 0.65 39.14 -3.24
CA ALA A 23 1.99 38.70 -3.63
C ALA A 23 2.04 37.20 -3.98
N VAL A 24 1.33 36.35 -3.21
CA VAL A 24 1.21 34.92 -3.50
C VAL A 24 0.43 34.71 -4.79
N CYS A 25 -0.70 35.41 -4.97
CA CYS A 25 -1.49 35.36 -6.20
C CYS A 25 -0.68 35.76 -7.44
N ALA A 26 0.20 36.76 -7.33
CA ALA A 26 1.07 37.19 -8.43
C ALA A 26 2.10 36.13 -8.86
N ARG A 27 2.61 35.31 -7.93
CA ARG A 27 3.53 34.19 -8.23
C ARG A 27 2.83 32.92 -8.69
N GLY A 28 1.50 32.87 -8.59
CA GLY A 28 0.70 31.72 -9.01
C GLY A 28 0.97 30.45 -8.19
N PRO A 29 0.66 29.26 -8.73
CA PRO A 29 0.69 28.01 -7.96
C PRO A 29 2.09 27.59 -7.49
N ILE A 30 3.15 27.99 -8.20
CA ILE A 30 4.53 27.68 -7.79
C ILE A 30 4.92 28.50 -6.57
N GLY A 31 4.62 29.81 -6.55
CA GLY A 31 4.90 30.64 -5.38
C GLY A 31 4.14 30.19 -4.14
N LEU A 32 2.88 29.74 -4.29
CA LEU A 32 2.14 29.15 -3.18
C LEU A 32 2.76 27.83 -2.70
N ALA A 33 3.27 27.00 -3.62
CA ALA A 33 3.94 25.76 -3.26
C ALA A 33 5.26 26.00 -2.49
N GLU A 34 6.00 27.05 -2.82
CA GLU A 34 7.19 27.48 -2.07
C GLU A 34 6.83 27.87 -0.62
N GLU A 35 5.82 28.73 -0.43
CA GLU A 35 5.37 29.16 0.91
C GLU A 35 4.91 27.98 1.78
N ILE A 36 4.11 27.06 1.21
CA ILE A 36 3.69 25.84 1.91
C ILE A 36 4.90 24.95 2.21
N GLY A 37 5.86 24.88 1.29
CA GLY A 37 7.12 24.15 1.45
C GLY A 37 7.93 24.65 2.65
N ASP A 38 8.10 25.97 2.78
CA ASP A 38 8.83 26.60 3.87
C ASP A 38 8.15 26.37 5.23
N ALA A 39 6.82 26.53 5.29
CA ALA A 39 6.05 26.22 6.49
C ALA A 39 6.13 24.73 6.85
N THR A 40 6.06 23.85 5.85
CA THR A 40 6.20 22.40 6.05
C THR A 40 7.59 22.04 6.57
N HIS A 41 8.64 22.67 6.04
CA HIS A 41 10.01 22.46 6.51
C HIS A 41 10.16 22.85 7.98
N LEU A 42 9.67 24.03 8.37
CA LEU A 42 9.68 24.48 9.75
C LEU A 42 8.95 23.51 10.69
N LEU A 43 7.77 23.03 10.30
CA LEU A 43 7.01 22.05 11.09
C LEU A 43 7.75 20.71 11.22
N VAL A 44 8.41 20.24 10.15
CA VAL A 44 9.19 19.00 10.17
C VAL A 44 10.40 19.12 11.09
N GLU A 45 11.14 20.23 11.04
CA GLU A 45 12.28 20.46 11.93
C GLU A 45 11.82 20.54 13.40
N LEU A 46 10.73 21.27 13.65
CA LEU A 46 10.12 21.35 14.97
C LEU A 46 9.66 19.97 15.50
N LEU A 47 9.14 19.08 14.66
CA LEU A 47 8.74 17.74 15.09
C LEU A 47 9.91 16.76 15.26
N ARG A 48 11.05 17.00 14.63
CA ARG A 48 12.28 16.22 14.86
C ARG A 48 12.89 16.53 16.22
N GLU A 49 12.88 17.81 16.59
CA GLU A 49 13.40 18.32 17.86
C GLU A 49 12.36 19.22 18.53
N PRO A 50 11.31 18.64 19.15
CA PRO A 50 10.18 19.40 19.69
C PRO A 50 10.52 20.30 20.88
N GLN A 51 11.73 20.20 21.44
CA GLN A 51 12.12 20.89 22.66
C GLN A 51 11.04 20.73 23.75
N ASN A 52 10.67 21.81 24.44
CA ASN A 52 9.65 21.79 25.49
C ASN A 52 8.23 22.12 24.98
N LEU A 53 8.04 22.27 23.65
CA LEU A 53 6.74 22.68 23.07
C LEU A 53 5.59 21.72 23.42
N PHE A 54 5.92 20.44 23.65
CA PHE A 54 4.97 19.41 24.06
C PHE A 54 5.21 18.94 25.51
N ASP A 55 5.91 19.73 26.32
CA ASP A 55 6.10 19.43 27.73
C ASP A 55 4.80 19.76 28.50
N PRO A 56 4.13 18.74 29.10
CA PRO A 56 2.91 18.97 29.87
C PRO A 56 3.15 19.71 31.20
N GLU A 57 4.41 19.81 31.66
CA GLU A 57 4.77 20.58 32.85
C GLU A 57 4.95 22.08 32.54
N GLU A 58 5.26 22.45 31.30
CA GLU A 58 5.47 23.85 30.88
C GLU A 58 4.22 24.50 30.26
N HIS A 59 3.31 23.69 29.69
CA HIS A 59 2.14 24.19 28.96
C HIS A 59 0.82 23.61 29.48
N GLY A 60 -0.20 24.47 29.56
CA GLY A 60 -1.53 24.08 30.01
C GLY A 60 -2.34 23.37 28.93
N SER A 61 -3.35 22.58 29.35
CA SER A 61 -4.30 21.95 28.42
C SER A 61 -5.00 22.95 27.48
N HIS A 62 -5.15 24.21 27.90
CA HIS A 62 -5.73 25.27 27.08
C HIS A 62 -4.85 25.64 25.87
N ASP A 63 -3.52 25.69 26.04
CA ASP A 63 -2.59 26.03 24.96
C ASP A 63 -2.62 24.95 23.86
N TYR A 64 -2.62 23.69 24.27
CA TYR A 64 -2.80 22.56 23.37
C TYR A 64 -4.17 22.57 22.68
N THR A 65 -5.23 22.97 23.39
CA THR A 65 -6.57 23.09 22.80
C THR A 65 -6.62 24.18 21.72
N GLN A 66 -6.00 25.34 21.96
CA GLN A 66 -5.87 26.39 20.95
C GLN A 66 -5.07 25.91 19.74
N LEU A 67 -3.93 25.21 19.97
CA LEU A 67 -3.12 24.65 18.90
C LEU A 67 -3.91 23.64 18.06
N LEU A 68 -4.65 22.73 18.70
CA LEU A 68 -5.53 21.77 18.01
C LEU A 68 -6.58 22.48 17.14
N GLY A 69 -7.16 23.58 17.63
CA GLY A 69 -8.09 24.41 16.85
C GLY A 69 -7.45 25.00 15.60
N ARG A 70 -6.25 25.58 15.72
CA ARG A 70 -5.51 26.14 14.57
C ARG A 70 -5.07 25.07 13.57
N ILE A 71 -4.67 23.89 14.04
CA ILE A 71 -4.35 22.76 13.17
C ILE A 71 -5.59 22.30 12.39
N HIS A 72 -6.75 22.27 13.03
CA HIS A 72 -8.02 21.93 12.38
C HIS A 72 -8.42 22.95 11.31
N GLU A 73 -8.34 24.25 11.62
CA GLU A 73 -8.58 25.33 10.65
C GLU A 73 -7.64 25.22 9.44
N ALA A 74 -6.33 25.09 9.69
CA ALA A 74 -5.32 24.95 8.65
C ALA A 74 -5.53 23.68 7.81
N GLY A 75 -5.82 22.54 8.44
CA GLY A 75 -6.11 21.28 7.76
C GLY A 75 -7.35 21.35 6.86
N SER A 76 -8.39 22.06 7.30
CA SER A 76 -9.61 22.26 6.54
C SER A 76 -9.38 23.17 5.33
N ALA A 77 -8.67 24.29 5.52
CA ALA A 77 -8.25 25.19 4.45
C ALA A 77 -7.33 24.49 3.42
N LEU A 78 -6.37 23.68 3.88
CA LEU A 78 -5.54 22.85 3.00
C LEU A 78 -6.37 21.83 2.22
N GLY A 79 -7.42 21.28 2.82
CA GLY A 79 -8.39 20.42 2.14
C GLY A 79 -9.12 21.13 0.99
N ALA A 80 -9.60 22.36 1.22
CA ALA A 80 -10.21 23.19 0.18
C ALA A 80 -9.21 23.56 -0.92
N LEU A 81 -7.99 23.97 -0.54
CA LEU A 81 -6.90 24.28 -1.48
C LEU A 81 -6.54 23.06 -2.33
N GLN A 82 -6.45 21.87 -1.73
CA GLN A 82 -6.20 20.63 -2.46
C GLN A 82 -7.31 20.36 -3.47
N ALA A 83 -8.58 20.57 -3.12
CA ALA A 83 -9.69 20.41 -4.06
C ALA A 83 -9.55 21.34 -5.27
N HIS A 84 -9.28 22.63 -5.05
CA HIS A 84 -9.04 23.59 -6.13
C HIS A 84 -7.82 23.23 -7.00
N THR A 85 -6.72 22.83 -6.36
CA THR A 85 -5.47 22.47 -7.05
C THR A 85 -5.67 21.26 -7.94
N VAL A 86 -6.37 20.23 -7.45
CA VAL A 86 -6.67 19.01 -8.20
C VAL A 86 -7.56 19.29 -9.41
N VAL A 87 -8.58 20.14 -9.26
CA VAL A 87 -9.46 20.54 -10.36
C VAL A 87 -8.70 21.36 -11.40
N SER A 88 -7.90 22.33 -10.95
CA SER A 88 -7.10 23.19 -11.83
C SER A 88 -6.03 22.39 -12.57
N HIS A 89 -5.36 21.45 -11.91
CA HIS A 89 -4.40 20.52 -12.52
C HIS A 89 -5.05 19.74 -13.66
N ALA A 90 -6.23 19.18 -13.43
CA ALA A 90 -6.93 18.43 -14.47
C ALA A 90 -7.40 19.30 -15.63
N ALA A 91 -7.90 20.51 -15.37
CA ALA A 91 -8.27 21.45 -16.41
C ALA A 91 -7.06 21.87 -17.28
N ALA A 92 -5.91 22.12 -16.64
CA ALA A 92 -4.65 22.43 -17.32
C ALA A 92 -4.19 21.24 -18.19
N THR A 93 -4.21 20.02 -17.63
CA THR A 93 -3.85 18.79 -18.35
C THR A 93 -4.72 18.60 -19.60
N ARG A 94 -6.05 18.73 -19.47
CA ARG A 94 -6.98 18.66 -20.62
C ARG A 94 -6.64 19.68 -21.70
N ARG A 95 -6.34 20.93 -21.31
CA ARG A 95 -5.99 22.01 -22.25
C ARG A 95 -4.71 21.68 -23.02
N GLU A 96 -3.67 21.23 -22.32
CA GLU A 96 -2.39 20.84 -22.90
C GLU A 96 -2.55 19.67 -23.88
N ASP A 97 -3.38 18.69 -23.51
CA ASP A 97 -3.63 17.51 -24.35
C ASP A 97 -4.43 17.81 -25.61
N ARG A 98 -5.46 18.65 -25.48
CA ARG A 98 -6.22 19.14 -26.64
C ARG A 98 -5.32 19.93 -27.58
N ARG A 99 -4.38 20.71 -27.05
CA ARG A 99 -3.39 21.44 -27.86
C ARG A 99 -2.46 20.47 -28.58
N ALA A 100 -1.86 19.51 -27.86
CA ALA A 100 -0.98 18.51 -28.44
C ALA A 100 -1.67 17.66 -29.52
N ALA A 101 -2.93 17.26 -29.31
CA ALA A 101 -3.71 16.51 -30.29
C ALA A 101 -3.99 17.32 -31.57
N ARG A 102 -4.22 18.65 -31.46
CA ARG A 102 -4.38 19.53 -32.62
C ARG A 102 -3.07 19.73 -33.36
N ASP A 103 -1.98 19.94 -32.64
CA ASP A 103 -0.64 20.13 -33.21
C ASP A 103 -0.20 18.86 -33.96
N GLN A 104 -0.48 17.67 -33.42
CA GLN A 104 -0.20 16.38 -34.06
C GLN A 104 -1.05 16.17 -35.34
N ALA A 105 -2.36 16.41 -35.29
CA ALA A 105 -3.23 16.29 -36.45
C ALA A 105 -2.85 17.27 -37.58
N ALA A 106 -2.36 18.46 -37.23
CA ALA A 106 -1.85 19.42 -38.19
C ALA A 106 -0.56 18.97 -38.88
N HIS A 107 0.25 18.13 -38.22
CA HIS A 107 1.52 17.63 -38.74
C HIS A 107 1.37 16.34 -39.57
N GLU A 108 0.51 15.41 -39.13
CA GLU A 108 0.40 14.05 -39.71
C GLU A 108 -0.72 13.93 -40.77
N ALA A 109 -1.49 14.99 -41.03
CA ALA A 109 -2.73 14.96 -41.85
C ALA A 109 -3.77 13.92 -41.36
N ASP A 110 -3.66 13.54 -40.08
CA ASP A 110 -4.51 12.55 -39.43
C ASP A 110 -5.82 13.17 -38.91
N VAL A 111 -6.84 12.33 -38.74
CA VAL A 111 -8.13 12.73 -38.16
C VAL A 111 -7.95 13.02 -36.67
N ILE A 112 -8.33 14.21 -36.24
CA ILE A 112 -8.34 14.60 -34.81
C ILE A 112 -9.15 13.58 -34.02
N ALA A 113 -8.51 12.94 -33.02
CA ALA A 113 -9.19 12.03 -32.12
C ALA A 113 -10.41 12.74 -31.47
N PRO A 114 -11.55 12.05 -31.29
CA PRO A 114 -12.72 12.65 -30.66
C PRO A 114 -12.37 13.32 -29.33
N GLN A 115 -12.80 14.57 -29.14
CA GLN A 115 -12.43 15.37 -27.97
C GLN A 115 -12.71 14.65 -26.64
N ALA A 116 -13.81 13.89 -26.56
CA ALA A 116 -14.15 13.06 -25.40
C ALA A 116 -13.03 12.06 -25.05
N ARG A 117 -12.44 11.38 -26.05
CA ARG A 117 -11.33 10.44 -25.81
C ARG A 117 -10.06 11.15 -25.32
N THR A 118 -9.78 12.33 -25.85
CA THR A 118 -8.65 13.16 -25.41
C THR A 118 -8.82 13.61 -23.96
N ASP A 119 -10.05 14.01 -23.59
CA ASP A 119 -10.39 14.42 -22.23
C ASP A 119 -10.33 13.24 -21.24
N ASP A 120 -10.82 12.06 -21.64
CA ASP A 120 -10.73 10.84 -20.83
C ASP A 120 -9.26 10.47 -20.55
N ARG A 121 -8.39 10.55 -21.56
CA ARG A 121 -6.95 10.30 -21.40
C ARG A 121 -6.27 11.35 -20.51
N ALA A 122 -6.69 12.61 -20.61
CA ALA A 122 -6.21 13.67 -19.73
C ALA A 122 -6.59 13.39 -18.26
N ASP A 123 -7.85 13.01 -18.04
CA ASP A 123 -8.38 12.70 -16.70
C ASP A 123 -7.66 11.51 -16.05
N GLN A 124 -7.37 10.47 -16.82
CA GLN A 124 -6.60 9.32 -16.35
C GLN A 124 -5.19 9.74 -15.90
N ARG A 125 -4.53 10.62 -16.64
CA ARG A 125 -3.20 11.14 -16.28
C ARG A 125 -3.23 11.99 -15.02
N SER A 126 -4.17 12.94 -14.93
CA SER A 126 -4.34 13.74 -13.72
C SER A 126 -4.65 12.88 -12.49
N GLY A 127 -5.47 11.83 -12.65
CA GLY A 127 -5.72 10.84 -11.60
C GLY A 127 -4.45 10.08 -11.19
N LYS A 128 -3.56 9.76 -12.15
CA LYS A 128 -2.28 9.11 -11.87
C LYS A 128 -1.33 10.02 -11.10
N ASP A 129 -1.18 11.28 -11.51
CA ASP A 129 -0.34 12.23 -10.79
C ASP A 129 -0.83 12.38 -9.36
N LEU A 130 -2.14 12.53 -9.18
CA LEU A 130 -2.75 12.61 -7.86
C LEU A 130 -2.44 11.36 -7.02
N SER A 131 -2.55 10.17 -7.61
CA SER A 131 -2.19 8.91 -6.96
C SER A 131 -0.72 8.90 -6.49
N LEU A 132 0.22 9.30 -7.36
CA LEU A 132 1.65 9.26 -7.03
C LEU A 132 2.08 10.33 -6.01
N ILE A 133 1.46 11.52 -6.06
CA ILE A 133 1.70 12.62 -5.13
C ILE A 133 1.14 12.27 -3.75
N THR A 134 -0.15 11.89 -3.70
CA THR A 134 -0.87 11.68 -2.43
C THR A 134 -0.73 10.28 -1.84
N ARG A 135 0.02 9.40 -2.52
CA ARG A 135 0.24 8.01 -2.11
C ARG A 135 -1.05 7.20 -1.98
N ARG A 136 -2.06 7.54 -2.78
CA ARG A 136 -3.37 6.87 -2.83
C ARG A 136 -3.38 5.87 -3.97
N SER A 137 -4.19 4.81 -3.84
CA SER A 137 -4.40 3.87 -4.95
C SER A 137 -4.94 4.59 -6.19
N PRO A 138 -4.68 4.10 -7.42
CA PRO A 138 -5.17 4.76 -8.65
C PRO A 138 -6.69 4.94 -8.68
N SER A 139 -7.44 3.96 -8.15
CA SER A 139 -8.90 4.03 -8.02
C SER A 139 -9.32 5.16 -7.07
N GLU A 140 -8.69 5.20 -5.88
CA GLU A 140 -9.01 6.21 -4.86
C GLU A 140 -8.67 7.63 -5.34
N ALA A 141 -7.54 7.80 -6.03
CA ALA A 141 -7.17 9.08 -6.61
C ALA A 141 -8.16 9.52 -7.70
N SER A 142 -8.60 8.60 -8.55
CA SER A 142 -9.64 8.88 -9.56
C SER A 142 -10.98 9.30 -8.92
N HIS A 143 -11.36 8.64 -7.82
CA HIS A 143 -12.55 9.03 -7.04
C HIS A 143 -12.37 10.39 -6.39
N ALA A 144 -11.22 10.67 -5.78
CA ALA A 144 -10.88 11.95 -5.19
C ALA A 144 -10.92 13.08 -6.21
N LEU A 145 -10.35 12.91 -7.40
CA LEU A 145 -10.42 13.88 -8.49
C LEU A 145 -11.87 14.22 -8.88
N ARG A 146 -12.71 13.21 -9.06
CA ARG A 146 -14.14 13.41 -9.40
C ARG A 146 -14.90 14.09 -8.26
N ALA A 147 -14.61 13.74 -7.00
CA ALA A 147 -15.20 14.38 -5.84
C ALA A 147 -14.79 15.85 -5.73
N SER A 148 -13.50 16.17 -5.90
CA SER A 148 -13.00 17.55 -5.89
C SER A 148 -13.64 18.40 -6.98
N ARG A 149 -13.83 17.86 -8.21
CA ARG A 149 -14.56 18.57 -9.28
C ARG A 149 -15.97 18.92 -8.87
N ARG A 150 -16.74 17.96 -8.35
CA ARG A 150 -18.10 18.24 -7.87
C ARG A 150 -18.13 19.26 -6.75
N LEU A 151 -17.20 19.15 -5.78
CA LEU A 151 -17.10 20.09 -4.68
C LEU A 151 -16.87 21.52 -5.17
N VAL A 152 -15.92 21.71 -6.11
CA VAL A 152 -15.54 23.04 -6.63
C VAL A 152 -16.55 23.60 -7.63
N GLU A 153 -17.11 22.77 -8.51
CA GLU A 153 -17.97 23.23 -9.62
C GLU A 153 -19.47 23.25 -9.27
N SER A 154 -19.90 22.50 -8.26
CA SER A 154 -21.32 22.27 -7.98
C SER A 154 -21.73 22.31 -6.50
N MET A 155 -20.80 22.45 -5.55
CA MET A 155 -21.11 22.49 -4.11
C MET A 155 -20.44 23.64 -3.35
N PRO A 156 -20.74 24.92 -3.70
CA PRO A 156 -20.09 26.09 -3.13
C PRO A 156 -20.32 26.28 -1.62
N ASN A 157 -21.47 25.90 -1.06
CA ASN A 157 -21.75 26.06 0.38
C ASN A 157 -20.89 25.10 1.22
N LEU A 158 -20.77 23.84 0.82
CA LEU A 158 -19.86 22.89 1.47
C LEU A 158 -18.39 23.28 1.28
N LEU A 159 -18.01 23.79 0.12
CA LEU A 159 -16.65 24.29 -0.09
C LEU A 159 -16.34 25.50 0.80
N GLY A 160 -17.30 26.42 0.95
CA GLY A 160 -17.20 27.54 1.91
C GLY A 160 -17.10 27.05 3.35
N ALA A 161 -17.95 26.08 3.74
CA ALA A 161 -17.89 25.48 5.07
C ALA A 161 -16.55 24.78 5.36
N LEU A 162 -15.94 24.13 4.36
CA LEU A 162 -14.61 23.54 4.46
C LEU A 162 -13.52 24.62 4.59
N THR A 163 -13.65 25.70 3.84
CA THR A 163 -12.70 26.83 3.86
C THR A 163 -12.73 27.55 5.20
N ASP A 164 -13.91 27.68 5.80
CA ASP A 164 -14.13 28.28 7.13
C ASP A 164 -13.79 27.32 8.29
N GLY A 165 -13.41 26.06 8.03
CA GLY A 165 -13.14 25.06 9.07
C GLY A 165 -14.38 24.51 9.80
N LYS A 166 -15.59 24.78 9.30
CA LYS A 166 -16.86 24.26 9.86
C LYS A 166 -17.06 22.76 9.60
N ILE A 167 -16.44 22.24 8.54
CA ILE A 167 -16.43 20.80 8.23
C ILE A 167 -15.01 20.34 7.92
N THR A 168 -14.75 19.04 8.13
CA THR A 168 -13.47 18.42 7.76
C THR A 168 -13.42 18.06 6.27
N ALA A 169 -12.21 17.92 5.73
CA ALA A 169 -11.99 17.43 4.38
C ALA A 169 -12.65 16.06 4.13
N ASP A 170 -12.72 15.20 5.15
CA ASP A 170 -13.37 13.89 5.06
C ASP A 170 -14.88 14.00 4.85
N ILE A 171 -15.56 14.92 5.56
CA ILE A 171 -17.00 15.14 5.41
C ILE A 171 -17.28 15.71 4.01
N ALA A 172 -16.52 16.72 3.59
CA ALA A 172 -16.65 17.32 2.27
C ALA A 172 -16.41 16.29 1.15
N HIS A 173 -15.34 15.51 1.25
CA HIS A 173 -15.03 14.44 0.31
C HIS A 173 -16.14 13.38 0.28
N LYS A 174 -16.67 12.97 1.44
CA LYS A 174 -17.75 11.98 1.53
C LYS A 174 -19.05 12.50 0.90
N ALA A 175 -19.42 13.76 1.12
CA ALA A 175 -20.59 14.38 0.51
C ALA A 175 -20.44 14.41 -1.02
N ALA A 176 -19.34 14.98 -1.52
CA ALA A 176 -19.06 15.07 -2.94
C ALA A 176 -18.91 13.68 -3.60
N SER A 177 -18.35 12.69 -2.91
CA SER A 177 -18.25 11.31 -3.42
C SER A 177 -19.61 10.65 -3.56
N LYS A 178 -20.51 10.83 -2.58
CA LYS A 178 -21.88 10.28 -2.64
C LYS A 178 -22.77 10.96 -3.67
N ALA A 179 -22.56 12.26 -3.93
CA ALA A 179 -23.25 13.00 -4.97
C ALA A 179 -22.85 12.59 -6.41
N GLY A 180 -21.95 11.61 -6.59
CA GLY A 180 -21.43 11.25 -7.92
C GLY A 180 -22.43 10.66 -8.91
N SER A 181 -23.65 10.36 -8.49
CA SER A 181 -24.74 9.92 -9.38
C SER A 181 -25.77 11.01 -9.67
N LEU A 182 -25.63 12.18 -9.08
CA LEU A 182 -26.51 13.32 -9.28
C LEU A 182 -25.99 14.17 -10.44
N GLU A 183 -26.92 14.77 -11.18
CA GLU A 183 -26.60 15.78 -12.18
C GLU A 183 -26.08 17.08 -11.50
N PRO A 184 -25.37 17.97 -12.23
CA PRO A 184 -24.80 19.18 -11.64
C PRO A 184 -25.82 20.08 -10.94
N GLU A 185 -27.05 20.16 -11.45
CA GLU A 185 -28.12 20.94 -10.82
C GLU A 185 -28.61 20.31 -9.50
N GLU A 186 -28.78 18.99 -9.49
CA GLU A 186 -29.13 18.24 -8.29
C GLU A 186 -28.02 18.29 -7.23
N CYS A 187 -26.74 18.35 -7.66
CA CYS A 187 -25.61 18.57 -6.75
C CYS A 187 -25.67 19.95 -6.07
N ARG A 188 -26.06 21.01 -6.81
CA ARG A 188 -26.23 22.35 -6.23
C ARG A 188 -27.39 22.41 -5.26
N GLU A 189 -28.48 21.72 -5.58
CA GLU A 189 -29.62 21.62 -4.68
C GLU A 189 -29.29 20.81 -3.42
N LEU A 190 -28.55 19.70 -3.55
CA LEU A 190 -28.01 18.96 -2.41
C LEU A 190 -27.11 19.86 -1.54
N ASP A 191 -26.24 20.65 -2.15
CA ASP A 191 -25.36 21.59 -1.47
C ASP A 191 -26.14 22.68 -0.73
N ARG A 192 -27.20 23.25 -1.34
CA ARG A 192 -28.10 24.21 -0.69
C ARG A 192 -28.78 23.59 0.54
N LEU A 193 -29.35 22.39 0.41
CA LEU A 193 -30.01 21.68 1.51
C LEU A 193 -29.05 21.35 2.66
N LEU A 194 -27.82 20.94 2.35
CA LEU A 194 -26.80 20.67 3.37
C LEU A 194 -26.30 21.97 4.01
N GLY A 195 -26.18 23.06 3.24
CA GLY A 195 -25.82 24.39 3.73
C GLY A 195 -26.84 24.96 4.72
N GLU A 196 -28.13 24.84 4.43
CA GLU A 196 -29.22 25.27 5.33
C GLU A 196 -29.22 24.51 6.65
N ARG A 197 -28.81 23.25 6.62
CA ARG A 197 -28.74 22.37 7.80
C ARG A 197 -27.39 22.39 8.49
N LEU A 198 -26.41 23.13 7.97
CA LEU A 198 -25.07 23.20 8.53
C LEU A 198 -25.05 23.57 10.02
N PRO A 199 -25.85 24.55 10.51
CA PRO A 199 -25.91 24.86 11.94
C PRO A 199 -26.37 23.68 12.82
N ASP A 200 -27.28 22.84 12.31
CA ASP A 200 -27.77 21.64 13.03
C ASP A 200 -26.78 20.47 12.99
N LEU A 201 -25.86 20.50 12.01
CA LEU A 201 -24.88 19.46 11.74
C LEU A 201 -23.47 19.77 12.27
N ASP A 202 -23.24 20.99 12.74
CA ASP A 202 -21.96 21.43 13.31
C ASP A 202 -21.53 20.52 14.48
N GLY A 203 -22.46 20.18 15.37
CA GLY A 203 -22.23 19.22 16.46
C GLY A 203 -22.45 17.74 16.10
N ALA A 204 -22.70 17.41 14.83
CA ALA A 204 -23.08 16.06 14.42
C ALA A 204 -21.86 15.17 14.16
N GLY A 205 -21.89 13.94 14.67
CA GLY A 205 -20.88 12.93 14.32
C GLY A 205 -20.94 12.52 12.83
N THR A 206 -19.83 11.95 12.32
CA THR A 206 -19.67 11.51 10.92
C THR A 206 -20.73 10.53 10.42
N ARG A 207 -21.37 9.78 11.34
CA ARG A 207 -22.50 8.88 11.05
C ARG A 207 -23.77 9.66 10.71
N ARG A 208 -24.12 10.67 11.50
CA ARG A 208 -25.29 11.53 11.27
C ARG A 208 -25.13 12.32 9.98
N TRP A 209 -23.97 12.94 9.75
CA TRP A 209 -23.61 13.50 8.44
C TRP A 209 -23.84 12.50 7.30
N GLY A 210 -23.36 11.27 7.47
CA GLY A 210 -23.55 10.22 6.47
C GLY A 210 -25.01 9.85 6.19
N GLN A 211 -25.87 9.89 7.21
CA GLN A 211 -27.32 9.65 7.09
C GLN A 211 -28.00 10.80 6.36
N GLU A 212 -27.71 12.04 6.75
CA GLU A 212 -28.35 13.24 6.19
C GLU A 212 -28.00 13.44 4.72
N ILE A 213 -26.73 13.25 4.35
CA ILE A 213 -26.33 13.24 2.93
C ILE A 213 -27.11 12.18 2.16
N SER A 214 -27.30 10.99 2.74
CA SER A 214 -28.01 9.90 2.05
C SER A 214 -29.51 10.18 1.92
N ALA A 215 -30.13 10.76 2.96
CA ALA A 215 -31.53 11.14 2.96
C ALA A 215 -31.81 12.26 1.95
N ALA A 216 -30.95 13.28 1.90
CA ALA A 216 -31.06 14.36 0.92
C ALA A 216 -30.92 13.85 -0.52
N ILE A 217 -29.93 12.98 -0.80
CA ILE A 217 -29.77 12.35 -2.12
C ILE A 217 -30.99 11.51 -2.50
N GLN A 218 -31.57 10.75 -1.54
CA GLN A 218 -32.77 9.96 -1.80
C GLN A 218 -34.00 10.82 -2.11
N GLY A 219 -34.13 11.98 -1.46
CA GLY A 219 -35.22 12.92 -1.73
C GLY A 219 -35.09 13.62 -3.08
N LEU A 220 -33.87 13.93 -3.51
CA LEU A 220 -33.60 14.63 -4.77
C LEU A 220 -33.71 13.73 -5.99
N ASP A 221 -33.29 12.47 -5.87
CA ASP A 221 -33.31 11.52 -6.97
C ASP A 221 -33.93 10.16 -6.55
N PRO A 222 -35.28 10.09 -6.45
CA PRO A 222 -35.98 8.86 -6.09
C PRO A 222 -35.87 7.78 -7.17
N ASP A 223 -35.96 8.16 -8.45
CA ASP A 223 -35.93 7.23 -9.58
C ASP A 223 -34.53 6.62 -9.77
N GLY A 224 -33.49 7.43 -9.67
CA GLY A 224 -32.11 6.97 -9.64
C GLY A 224 -31.78 6.23 -8.35
N ALA A 225 -32.48 6.45 -7.23
CA ALA A 225 -32.32 5.61 -6.03
C ALA A 225 -32.78 4.16 -6.29
N VAL A 226 -33.88 3.95 -7.04
CA VAL A 226 -34.33 2.62 -7.47
C VAL A 226 -33.32 2.00 -8.44
N GLY A 227 -32.86 2.76 -9.44
CA GLY A 227 -31.82 2.30 -10.39
C GLY A 227 -30.50 1.93 -9.71
N ARG A 228 -30.03 2.76 -8.76
CA ARG A 228 -28.85 2.48 -7.92
C ARG A 228 -29.05 1.25 -7.06
N HIS A 229 -30.22 1.05 -6.47
CA HIS A 229 -30.51 -0.15 -5.70
C HIS A 229 -30.44 -1.41 -6.59
N GLN A 230 -31.00 -1.37 -7.79
CA GLN A 230 -30.92 -2.47 -8.76
C GLN A 230 -29.48 -2.73 -9.23
N ARG A 231 -28.69 -1.68 -9.48
CA ARG A 231 -27.27 -1.82 -9.83
C ARG A 231 -26.44 -2.36 -8.66
N ALA A 232 -26.64 -1.85 -7.45
CA ALA A 232 -25.99 -2.36 -6.25
C ALA A 232 -26.35 -3.84 -5.97
N ARG A 233 -27.58 -4.26 -6.31
CA ARG A 233 -27.98 -5.68 -6.32
C ARG A 233 -27.25 -6.51 -7.38
N ARG A 234 -26.87 -5.94 -8.52
CA ARG A 234 -26.04 -6.63 -9.53
C ARG A 234 -24.56 -6.68 -9.13
N GLU A 235 -24.09 -5.68 -8.38
CA GLU A 235 -22.72 -5.59 -7.85
C GLU A 235 -22.52 -6.35 -6.53
N ARG A 236 -23.44 -7.25 -6.16
CA ARG A 236 -23.26 -8.13 -5.00
C ARG A 236 -22.00 -8.96 -5.19
N CYS A 237 -21.11 -8.89 -4.21
CA CYS A 237 -19.84 -9.58 -4.25
C CYS A 237 -19.39 -9.96 -2.86
N VAL A 238 -18.55 -10.98 -2.78
CA VAL A 238 -17.81 -11.34 -1.57
C VAL A 238 -16.34 -11.13 -1.89
N THR A 239 -15.66 -10.33 -1.07
CA THR A 239 -14.24 -10.02 -1.23
C THR A 239 -13.50 -10.42 0.03
N LEU A 240 -12.34 -11.05 -0.13
CA LEU A 240 -11.41 -11.35 0.95
C LEU A 240 -10.27 -10.33 0.91
N ARG A 241 -9.99 -9.68 2.04
CA ARG A 241 -8.83 -8.81 2.23
C ARG A 241 -7.99 -9.33 3.38
N PRO A 242 -6.69 -9.59 3.18
CA PRO A 242 -5.82 -9.97 4.28
C PRO A 242 -5.74 -8.84 5.31
N GLY A 243 -5.69 -9.22 6.58
CA GLY A 243 -5.50 -8.33 7.72
C GLY A 243 -4.28 -8.72 8.54
N GLU A 244 -4.10 -8.02 9.66
CA GLU A 244 -2.95 -8.21 10.54
C GLU A 244 -3.11 -9.47 11.42
N HIS A 245 -1.99 -9.99 11.93
CA HIS A 245 -1.94 -11.10 12.89
C HIS A 245 -2.58 -12.43 12.44
N GLY A 246 -2.62 -12.71 11.14
CA GLY A 246 -3.28 -13.95 10.67
C GLY A 246 -4.79 -13.88 10.66
N MET A 247 -5.35 -12.66 10.74
CA MET A 247 -6.78 -12.38 10.56
C MET A 247 -7.07 -11.81 9.16
N ALA A 248 -8.20 -12.16 8.55
CA ALA A 248 -8.63 -11.57 7.28
C ALA A 248 -10.04 -11.02 7.38
N THR A 249 -10.29 -9.96 6.61
CA THR A 249 -11.62 -9.37 6.48
C THR A 249 -12.33 -10.00 5.29
N LEU A 250 -13.35 -10.82 5.58
CA LEU A 250 -14.34 -11.24 4.60
C LEU A 250 -15.45 -10.18 4.53
N SER A 251 -15.57 -9.48 3.40
CA SER A 251 -16.62 -8.48 3.18
C SER A 251 -17.63 -9.00 2.18
N ALA A 252 -18.90 -9.05 2.56
CA ALA A 252 -20.01 -9.36 1.66
C ALA A 252 -20.84 -8.10 1.38
N ARG A 253 -21.01 -7.77 0.10
CA ARG A 253 -21.95 -6.73 -0.37
C ARG A 253 -23.24 -7.41 -0.77
N LEU A 254 -24.28 -7.22 0.04
CA LEU A 254 -25.59 -7.85 -0.10
C LEU A 254 -26.71 -6.79 -0.18
N PRO A 255 -27.92 -7.15 -0.63
CA PRO A 255 -29.09 -6.30 -0.46
C PRO A 255 -29.29 -5.98 1.03
N GLY A 256 -29.67 -4.74 1.35
CA GLY A 256 -29.68 -4.26 2.74
C GLY A 256 -30.56 -5.10 3.68
N ILE A 257 -31.69 -5.62 3.19
CA ILE A 257 -32.58 -6.50 3.97
C ILE A 257 -31.87 -7.82 4.27
N ASP A 258 -31.30 -8.47 3.25
CA ASP A 258 -30.58 -9.73 3.41
C ASP A 258 -29.37 -9.58 4.34
N ALA A 259 -28.62 -8.47 4.21
CA ALA A 259 -27.50 -8.15 5.10
C ALA A 259 -27.94 -7.97 6.56
N ALA A 260 -29.04 -7.23 6.78
CA ALA A 260 -29.61 -7.00 8.10
C ALA A 260 -30.17 -8.28 8.71
N GLN A 261 -30.82 -9.13 7.92
CA GLN A 261 -31.33 -10.43 8.34
C GLN A 261 -30.18 -11.39 8.71
N ALA A 262 -29.14 -11.47 7.87
CA ALA A 262 -27.95 -12.27 8.16
C ALA A 262 -27.28 -11.81 9.46
N HIS A 263 -27.02 -10.50 9.61
CA HIS A 263 -26.43 -9.95 10.83
C HIS A 263 -27.32 -10.20 12.06
N LYS A 264 -28.64 -10.02 11.94
CA LYS A 264 -29.58 -10.24 13.05
C LYS A 264 -29.61 -11.72 13.45
N ARG A 265 -29.60 -12.65 12.50
CA ARG A 265 -29.54 -14.10 12.78
C ARG A 265 -28.27 -14.47 13.53
N LEU A 266 -27.10 -13.97 13.09
CA LEU A 266 -25.83 -14.19 13.78
C LEU A 266 -25.83 -13.61 15.20
N SER A 267 -26.40 -12.41 15.40
CA SER A 267 -26.52 -11.80 16.72
C SER A 267 -27.42 -12.61 17.65
N LEU A 268 -28.56 -13.09 17.16
CA LEU A 268 -29.49 -13.91 17.95
C LEU A 268 -28.86 -15.24 18.37
N GLU A 269 -28.10 -15.86 17.47
CA GLU A 269 -27.39 -17.10 17.78
C GLU A 269 -26.25 -16.87 18.80
N ALA A 270 -25.54 -15.75 18.68
CA ALA A 270 -24.55 -15.35 19.68
C ALA A 270 -25.18 -15.05 21.05
N GLU A 271 -26.34 -14.40 21.08
CA GLU A 271 -27.14 -14.19 22.29
C GLU A 271 -27.56 -15.52 22.93
N ARG A 272 -28.02 -16.49 22.12
CA ARG A 272 -28.38 -17.85 22.57
C ARG A 272 -27.20 -18.58 23.20
N LEU A 273 -26.06 -18.63 22.52
CA LEU A 273 -24.85 -19.30 23.02
C LEU A 273 -24.31 -18.67 24.30
N ARG A 274 -24.40 -17.34 24.44
CA ARG A 274 -24.04 -16.65 25.69
C ARG A 274 -25.01 -16.98 26.82
N ALA A 275 -26.30 -17.09 26.53
CA ALA A 275 -27.30 -17.53 27.51
C ALA A 275 -27.05 -18.98 27.96
N ASP A 276 -26.57 -19.84 27.06
CA ASP A 276 -26.18 -21.24 27.32
C ASP A 276 -24.81 -21.38 28.04
N GLY A 277 -24.17 -20.27 28.41
CA GLY A 277 -22.97 -20.25 29.26
C GLY A 277 -21.65 -19.93 28.55
N ASP A 278 -21.68 -19.56 27.27
CA ASP A 278 -20.48 -19.10 26.56
C ASP A 278 -19.99 -17.76 27.10
N ARG A 279 -18.72 -17.71 27.53
CA ARG A 279 -18.08 -16.52 28.13
C ARG A 279 -17.38 -15.63 27.10
N ARG A 280 -17.25 -16.05 25.84
CA ARG A 280 -16.61 -15.27 24.77
C ARG A 280 -17.43 -14.01 24.46
N GLY A 281 -16.76 -12.97 23.95
CA GLY A 281 -17.41 -11.72 23.55
C GLY A 281 -18.42 -11.90 22.43
N HIS A 282 -19.50 -11.10 22.43
CA HIS A 282 -20.60 -11.19 21.44
C HIS A 282 -20.10 -11.21 19.99
N GLN A 283 -19.17 -10.33 19.64
CA GLN A 283 -18.61 -10.24 18.28
C GLN A 283 -17.76 -11.47 17.90
N ALA A 284 -17.05 -12.08 18.86
CA ALA A 284 -16.26 -13.29 18.59
C ALA A 284 -17.18 -14.48 18.28
N ILE A 285 -18.24 -14.65 19.06
CA ILE A 285 -19.23 -15.70 18.82
C ILE A 285 -19.94 -15.49 17.49
N MET A 286 -20.32 -14.25 17.16
CA MET A 286 -20.89 -13.94 15.84
C MET A 286 -19.97 -14.31 14.68
N ALA A 287 -18.65 -14.11 14.83
CA ALA A 287 -17.67 -14.48 13.82
C ALA A 287 -17.56 -16.01 13.67
N ASP A 288 -17.52 -16.75 14.77
CA ASP A 288 -17.46 -18.21 14.77
C ASP A 288 -18.72 -18.82 14.14
N VAL A 289 -19.91 -18.36 14.53
CA VAL A 289 -21.19 -18.81 13.96
C VAL A 289 -21.25 -18.52 12.45
N LEU A 290 -20.73 -17.37 12.01
CA LEU A 290 -20.66 -17.04 10.58
C LEU A 290 -19.80 -18.07 9.82
N VAL A 291 -18.63 -18.42 10.36
CA VAL A 291 -17.72 -19.38 9.76
C VAL A 291 -18.34 -20.77 9.73
N ASP A 292 -18.92 -21.22 10.84
CA ASP A 292 -19.56 -22.54 10.93
C ASP A 292 -20.75 -22.65 9.95
N THR A 293 -21.52 -21.57 9.79
CA THR A 293 -22.64 -21.50 8.82
C THR A 293 -22.14 -21.54 7.37
N ILE A 294 -21.07 -20.82 7.03
CA ILE A 294 -20.57 -20.75 5.64
C ILE A 294 -19.78 -22.01 5.25
N LEU A 295 -18.94 -22.53 6.13
CA LEU A 295 -18.12 -23.70 5.84
C LEU A 295 -18.91 -25.01 5.97
N GLY A 296 -20.20 -24.95 6.32
CA GLY A 296 -21.07 -26.10 6.33
C GLY A 296 -20.58 -27.20 7.26
N ARG A 297 -20.09 -26.84 8.45
CA ARG A 297 -19.77 -27.84 9.50
C ARG A 297 -21.00 -28.63 9.96
N ASP A 298 -22.18 -28.25 9.47
CA ASP A 298 -23.49 -28.90 9.61
C ASP A 298 -24.04 -29.50 8.28
N ASP A 299 -23.17 -30.08 7.45
CA ASP A 299 -23.47 -31.00 6.32
C ASP A 299 -24.14 -30.46 5.03
N GLN A 300 -24.35 -29.15 4.87
CA GLN A 300 -25.11 -28.60 3.72
C GLN A 300 -24.27 -28.17 2.50
N MET A 301 -22.94 -28.19 2.55
CA MET A 301 -22.06 -27.77 1.44
C MET A 301 -20.91 -28.75 1.22
N ASP A 302 -20.53 -28.96 -0.05
CA ASP A 302 -19.37 -29.77 -0.39
C ASP A 302 -18.06 -29.10 0.06
N PRO A 303 -17.13 -29.87 0.65
CA PRO A 303 -15.90 -29.31 1.19
C PRO A 303 -15.01 -28.75 0.09
N THR A 304 -14.54 -27.51 0.30
CA THR A 304 -13.63 -26.83 -0.62
C THR A 304 -12.19 -27.02 -0.18
N THR A 305 -11.34 -27.56 -1.05
CA THR A 305 -9.89 -27.68 -0.82
C THR A 305 -9.21 -26.32 -1.03
N LEU A 306 -8.49 -25.82 -0.02
CA LEU A 306 -7.63 -24.64 -0.12
C LEU A 306 -6.17 -25.07 -0.30
N ASP A 307 -5.57 -24.75 -1.45
CA ASP A 307 -4.13 -24.92 -1.70
C ASP A 307 -3.35 -23.88 -0.85
N ILE A 308 -2.72 -24.33 0.24
CA ILE A 308 -1.90 -23.46 1.11
C ILE A 308 -0.45 -23.56 0.66
N GLY A 309 0.00 -22.60 -0.15
CA GLY A 309 1.40 -22.44 -0.51
C GLY A 309 2.23 -21.93 0.68
N LEU A 310 2.67 -22.84 1.55
CA LEU A 310 3.45 -22.50 2.74
C LEU A 310 4.94 -22.39 2.43
N ILE A 311 5.49 -21.17 2.49
CA ILE A 311 6.94 -20.94 2.42
C ILE A 311 7.53 -21.26 3.80
N ILE A 312 8.04 -22.48 3.98
CA ILE A 312 8.81 -22.90 5.17
C ILE A 312 10.29 -22.62 4.91
N THR A 313 10.91 -21.75 5.71
CA THR A 313 12.38 -21.63 5.76
C THR A 313 12.98 -22.86 6.45
N ASP A 314 14.26 -23.15 6.23
CA ASP A 314 14.99 -24.15 7.02
C ASP A 314 14.92 -23.87 8.54
N ARG A 315 14.89 -22.60 8.94
CA ARG A 315 14.78 -22.16 10.35
C ARG A 315 13.43 -22.44 10.98
N ALA A 316 12.31 -22.24 10.27
CA ALA A 316 10.98 -22.66 10.75
C ALA A 316 10.90 -24.17 11.02
N LEU A 317 11.76 -24.99 10.40
CA LEU A 317 11.83 -26.44 10.59
C LEU A 317 12.73 -26.86 11.76
N PHE A 318 13.80 -26.10 12.03
CA PHE A 318 14.82 -26.46 13.03
C PHE A 318 14.81 -25.60 14.31
N SER A 319 14.14 -24.44 14.31
CA SER A 319 14.09 -23.46 15.42
C SER A 319 12.69 -22.82 15.55
N PRO A 320 11.69 -23.51 16.14
CA PRO A 320 10.30 -23.05 16.20
C PRO A 320 10.06 -21.81 17.10
N ASP A 321 11.04 -21.41 17.91
CA ASP A 321 10.93 -20.33 18.91
C ASP A 321 11.29 -18.93 18.35
N ASP A 322 11.78 -18.82 17.11
CA ASP A 322 12.30 -17.58 16.53
C ASP A 322 11.22 -16.61 15.96
N GLY A 323 9.94 -16.86 16.23
CA GLY A 323 8.85 -15.93 15.89
C GLY A 323 8.69 -15.66 14.38
N GLU A 324 8.81 -16.70 13.56
CA GLU A 324 8.75 -16.60 12.11
C GLU A 324 7.31 -16.40 11.55
N ILE A 325 7.27 -15.79 10.35
CA ILE A 325 6.05 -15.56 9.55
C ILE A 325 5.92 -16.66 8.49
N ALA A 326 4.71 -17.17 8.30
CA ALA A 326 4.32 -17.99 7.16
C ALA A 326 3.66 -17.11 6.10
N GLN A 327 3.85 -17.40 4.81
CA GLN A 327 3.13 -16.73 3.72
C GLN A 327 2.07 -17.68 3.18
N VAL A 328 0.84 -17.19 2.96
CA VAL A 328 -0.25 -17.96 2.36
C VAL A 328 -0.67 -17.29 1.03
N GLU A 329 -0.81 -18.08 -0.04
CA GLU A 329 -1.17 -17.55 -1.37
C GLU A 329 -2.50 -16.78 -1.34
N GLY A 330 -2.53 -15.56 -1.88
CA GLY A 330 -3.70 -14.68 -1.84
C GLY A 330 -3.99 -14.02 -0.48
N TYR A 331 -3.19 -14.35 0.54
CA TYR A 331 -3.33 -13.86 1.90
C TYR A 331 -2.10 -13.04 2.36
N GLY A 332 -0.87 -13.51 2.11
CA GLY A 332 0.35 -12.88 2.61
C GLY A 332 0.76 -13.39 4.00
N ALA A 333 1.43 -12.53 4.78
CA ALA A 333 2.13 -12.95 6.00
C ALA A 333 1.17 -13.25 7.17
N VAL A 334 1.34 -14.41 7.80
CA VAL A 334 0.59 -14.89 8.96
C VAL A 334 1.54 -15.46 10.01
N PRO A 335 1.23 -15.36 11.31
CA PRO A 335 2.01 -16.05 12.33
C PRO A 335 2.07 -17.55 12.04
N ALA A 336 3.26 -18.16 12.08
CA ALA A 336 3.41 -19.60 11.84
C ALA A 336 2.55 -20.43 12.83
N GLU A 337 2.36 -19.94 14.06
CA GLU A 337 1.49 -20.58 15.05
C GLU A 337 0.01 -20.59 14.65
N ALA A 338 -0.52 -19.49 14.10
CA ALA A 338 -1.90 -19.42 13.63
C ALA A 338 -2.16 -20.43 12.50
N VAL A 339 -1.19 -20.61 11.58
CA VAL A 339 -1.27 -21.65 10.53
C VAL A 339 -1.25 -23.05 11.15
N ARG A 340 -0.40 -23.29 12.15
CA ARG A 340 -0.36 -24.58 12.87
C ARG A 340 -1.65 -24.87 13.60
N GLU A 341 -2.25 -23.88 14.26
CA GLU A 341 -3.53 -24.04 14.97
C GLU A 341 -4.67 -24.35 14.01
N GLN A 342 -4.76 -23.62 12.88
CA GLN A 342 -5.76 -23.87 11.85
C GLN A 342 -5.56 -25.23 11.16
N LEU A 343 -4.31 -25.62 10.86
CA LEU A 343 -4.00 -26.96 10.35
C LEU A 343 -4.38 -28.04 11.37
N ARG A 344 -4.07 -27.86 12.66
CA ARG A 344 -4.49 -28.80 13.71
C ARG A 344 -6.01 -28.89 13.79
N ALA A 345 -6.72 -27.77 13.68
CA ALA A 345 -8.18 -27.76 13.69
C ALA A 345 -8.78 -28.46 12.46
N ALA A 346 -8.21 -28.25 11.27
CA ALA A 346 -8.61 -28.93 10.03
C ALA A 346 -8.30 -30.44 10.08
N LEU A 347 -7.20 -30.82 10.73
CA LEU A 347 -6.75 -32.22 10.90
C LEU A 347 -7.34 -32.92 12.13
N ARG A 348 -8.22 -32.28 12.92
CA ARG A 348 -8.89 -32.96 14.05
C ARG A 348 -9.78 -34.10 13.54
N ASP A 349 -9.75 -35.22 14.25
CA ASP A 349 -10.65 -36.33 13.99
C ASP A 349 -12.11 -35.89 14.17
N PRO A 350 -13.02 -36.31 13.27
CA PRO A 350 -14.45 -36.04 13.45
C PRO A 350 -14.94 -36.62 14.78
N LYS A 351 -15.84 -35.91 15.47
CA LYS A 351 -16.47 -36.42 16.70
C LYS A 351 -17.45 -37.52 16.33
N ALA A 352 -17.36 -38.68 16.98
CA ALA A 352 -18.39 -39.71 16.86
C ALA A 352 -19.78 -39.13 17.21
N PRO A 353 -20.83 -39.37 16.41
CA PRO A 353 -20.97 -40.42 15.40
C PRO A 353 -20.80 -39.93 13.94
N GLN A 354 -19.97 -38.90 13.69
CA GLN A 354 -19.79 -38.35 12.35
C GLN A 354 -18.87 -39.25 11.51
N GLU A 355 -19.39 -39.78 10.39
CA GLU A 355 -18.59 -40.56 9.42
C GLU A 355 -17.50 -39.68 8.79
N ASP A 356 -16.30 -40.25 8.58
CA ASP A 356 -15.21 -39.53 7.91
C ASP A 356 -15.53 -39.35 6.42
N ARG A 357 -16.11 -38.18 6.11
CA ARG A 357 -16.61 -37.78 4.78
C ARG A 357 -15.54 -37.78 3.68
N TYR A 358 -14.25 -37.85 4.03
CA TYR A 358 -13.13 -37.80 3.09
C TYR A 358 -12.54 -39.18 2.74
N GLY A 359 -13.09 -40.26 3.29
CA GLY A 359 -12.62 -41.63 3.03
C GLY A 359 -11.25 -41.94 3.66
N PRO A 360 -10.61 -43.08 3.32
CA PRO A 360 -9.37 -43.53 3.94
C PRO A 360 -8.16 -42.61 3.72
N ASP A 361 -8.24 -41.67 2.77
CA ASP A 361 -7.23 -40.63 2.50
C ASP A 361 -7.45 -39.35 3.32
N GLY A 362 -8.43 -39.36 4.24
CA GLY A 362 -9.00 -38.21 4.93
C GLY A 362 -8.03 -37.23 5.59
N PRO A 363 -6.91 -37.64 6.22
CA PRO A 363 -5.93 -36.68 6.77
C PRO A 363 -5.10 -35.97 5.68
N THR A 364 -4.84 -36.63 4.56
CA THR A 364 -3.91 -36.17 3.51
C THR A 364 -4.57 -35.21 2.51
N VAL A 365 -5.88 -35.33 2.29
CA VAL A 365 -6.64 -34.47 1.35
C VAL A 365 -7.07 -33.14 1.99
N ARG A 366 -6.96 -33.01 3.32
CA ARG A 366 -7.38 -31.81 4.09
C ARG A 366 -6.48 -30.58 3.87
N ALA A 367 -5.22 -30.75 3.45
CA ALA A 367 -4.31 -29.66 3.09
C ALA A 367 -3.14 -30.15 2.20
N VAL A 368 -2.87 -29.45 1.09
CA VAL A 368 -1.71 -29.72 0.21
C VAL A 368 -0.59 -28.71 0.49
N LEU A 369 0.56 -29.18 0.96
CA LEU A 369 1.74 -28.36 1.25
C LEU A 369 2.76 -28.41 0.09
N ARG A 370 3.37 -27.27 -0.26
CA ARG A 370 4.44 -27.17 -1.28
C ARG A 370 5.64 -26.39 -0.75
N ARG A 371 6.85 -26.85 -1.05
CA ARG A 371 8.13 -26.28 -0.56
C ARG A 371 8.70 -25.27 -1.57
N LEU A 372 9.04 -24.06 -1.12
CA LEU A 372 9.61 -22.99 -1.94
C LEU A 372 10.88 -22.43 -1.29
N TYR A 373 11.92 -22.10 -2.07
CA TYR A 373 13.24 -21.65 -1.57
C TYR A 373 13.39 -20.12 -1.65
N THR A 374 13.73 -19.46 -0.54
CA THR A 374 13.96 -18.00 -0.44
C THR A 374 15.44 -17.64 -0.32
N HIS A 375 15.84 -16.47 -0.82
CA HIS A 375 17.18 -15.92 -0.69
C HIS A 375 17.50 -15.62 0.79
N PRO A 376 18.66 -16.05 1.32
CA PRO A 376 18.94 -16.05 2.76
C PRO A 376 19.04 -14.65 3.39
N THR A 377 19.34 -13.61 2.62
CA THR A 377 19.53 -12.23 3.13
C THR A 377 18.33 -11.33 2.86
N SER A 378 17.63 -11.52 1.74
CA SER A 378 16.54 -10.63 1.30
C SER A 378 15.14 -11.21 1.50
N GLY A 379 15.05 -12.54 1.69
CA GLY A 379 13.78 -13.24 1.81
C GLY A 379 12.96 -13.31 0.52
N GLU A 380 13.55 -13.01 -0.64
CA GLU A 380 12.88 -13.09 -1.94
C GLU A 380 12.93 -14.50 -2.56
N LEU A 381 11.95 -14.89 -3.38
CA LEU A 381 12.01 -16.11 -4.20
C LEU A 381 12.99 -15.90 -5.39
N VAL A 382 13.83 -16.89 -5.72
CA VAL A 382 15.07 -16.61 -6.49
C VAL A 382 15.16 -17.19 -7.92
N ALA A 383 14.47 -18.27 -8.33
CA ALA A 383 14.68 -18.79 -9.71
C ALA A 383 13.59 -19.70 -10.33
N VAL A 384 13.27 -19.44 -11.61
CA VAL A 384 12.68 -20.25 -12.70
C VAL A 384 12.87 -19.44 -14.01
N GLU A 385 13.43 -20.01 -15.09
CA GLU A 385 13.60 -19.32 -16.39
C GLU A 385 12.71 -19.87 -17.52
N SER A 386 12.43 -19.07 -18.56
CA SER A 386 11.61 -19.44 -19.73
C SER A 386 11.99 -18.68 -21.01
N LYS A 387 11.85 -19.31 -22.19
CA LYS A 387 12.00 -18.69 -23.53
C LYS A 387 10.66 -18.32 -24.21
N ALA A 388 9.52 -18.44 -23.52
CA ALA A 388 8.19 -18.29 -24.10
C ALA A 388 7.73 -16.82 -24.28
N LYS A 389 6.84 -16.55 -25.26
CA LYS A 389 6.23 -15.22 -25.45
C LYS A 389 5.22 -14.84 -24.34
N VAL A 390 4.54 -15.84 -23.80
CA VAL A 390 3.64 -15.73 -22.64
C VAL A 390 4.37 -16.29 -21.43
N PHE A 391 4.16 -15.72 -20.25
CA PHE A 391 4.68 -16.29 -19.00
C PHE A 391 4.13 -17.72 -18.82
N PRO A 392 4.98 -18.77 -18.83
CA PRO A 392 4.50 -20.12 -18.56
C PRO A 392 3.87 -20.22 -17.18
N SER A 393 3.02 -21.22 -16.96
CA SER A 393 2.27 -21.40 -15.72
C SER A 393 3.16 -21.35 -14.46
N ALA A 394 4.35 -21.95 -14.52
CA ALA A 394 5.33 -21.91 -13.43
C ALA A 394 5.87 -20.50 -13.14
N LEU A 395 6.23 -19.74 -14.17
CA LEU A 395 6.75 -18.38 -14.02
C LEU A 395 5.64 -17.39 -13.63
N ALA A 396 4.45 -17.52 -14.22
CA ALA A 396 3.29 -16.71 -13.83
C ALA A 396 2.90 -16.96 -12.36
N ARG A 397 3.02 -18.22 -11.89
CA ARG A 397 2.80 -18.59 -10.49
C ARG A 397 3.89 -18.04 -9.58
N PHE A 398 5.16 -18.13 -9.99
CA PHE A 398 6.28 -17.50 -9.30
C PHE A 398 6.05 -16.00 -9.08
N LEU A 399 5.63 -15.27 -10.13
CA LEU A 399 5.35 -13.83 -10.03
C LEU A 399 4.23 -13.54 -9.03
N ARG A 400 3.17 -14.36 -8.98
CA ARG A 400 2.10 -14.21 -7.98
C ARG A 400 2.58 -14.38 -6.55
N TRP A 401 3.45 -15.37 -6.30
CA TRP A 401 4.01 -15.61 -4.98
C TRP A 401 5.02 -14.55 -4.56
N ARG A 402 5.87 -14.07 -5.48
CA ARG A 402 6.84 -13.01 -5.20
C ARG A 402 6.16 -11.68 -4.92
N ASP A 403 5.15 -11.33 -5.71
CA ASP A 403 4.62 -9.98 -5.73
C ASP A 403 3.45 -9.77 -4.76
N LEU A 404 2.70 -10.84 -4.42
CA LEU A 404 1.51 -10.91 -3.53
C LEU A 404 0.31 -10.03 -3.96
N SER A 405 0.56 -8.79 -4.36
CA SER A 405 -0.38 -7.81 -4.89
C SER A 405 0.16 -7.15 -6.15
N CYS A 406 -0.67 -6.33 -6.80
CA CYS A 406 -0.27 -5.55 -7.96
C CYS A 406 1.00 -4.73 -7.69
N ARG A 407 1.94 -4.74 -8.64
CA ARG A 407 3.24 -4.05 -8.56
C ARG A 407 3.20 -2.58 -8.97
N GLY A 408 2.03 -2.07 -9.39
CA GLY A 408 1.81 -0.65 -9.60
C GLY A 408 1.93 0.15 -8.29
N PRO A 409 2.52 1.36 -8.29
CA PRO A 409 2.67 2.17 -7.07
C PRO A 409 1.34 2.39 -6.36
N PHE A 410 1.30 2.12 -5.05
CA PHE A 410 0.14 2.26 -4.16
C PHE A 410 -1.10 1.43 -4.55
N CYS A 411 -0.98 0.54 -5.54
CA CYS A 411 -2.07 -0.33 -5.94
C CYS A 411 -2.16 -1.54 -5.00
N ASN A 412 -3.34 -1.78 -4.45
CA ASN A 412 -3.60 -2.89 -3.54
C ASN A 412 -4.48 -3.97 -4.19
N ALA A 413 -4.59 -3.96 -5.51
CA ALA A 413 -5.40 -4.92 -6.24
C ALA A 413 -4.73 -6.30 -6.27
N ALA A 414 -5.55 -7.35 -6.28
CA ALA A 414 -5.08 -8.71 -6.53
C ALA A 414 -4.44 -8.81 -7.92
N ILE A 415 -3.38 -9.60 -8.04
CA ILE A 415 -2.70 -9.85 -9.32
C ILE A 415 -3.66 -10.60 -10.24
N ARG A 416 -3.85 -10.08 -11.46
CA ARG A 416 -4.67 -10.71 -12.50
C ARG A 416 -3.84 -11.11 -13.72
N GLN A 417 -2.70 -10.46 -13.93
CA GLN A 417 -1.86 -10.60 -15.10
C GLN A 417 -0.38 -10.69 -14.70
N SER A 418 0.39 -11.41 -15.50
CA SER A 418 1.84 -11.39 -15.47
C SER A 418 2.32 -10.49 -16.60
N ASP A 419 3.03 -9.44 -16.22
CA ASP A 419 3.32 -8.28 -17.06
C ASP A 419 4.85 -8.14 -17.26
N HIS A 420 5.26 -7.71 -18.46
CA HIS A 420 6.67 -7.54 -18.83
C HIS A 420 7.12 -6.10 -18.64
N ILE A 421 7.96 -5.77 -17.65
CA ILE A 421 8.46 -4.41 -17.35
C ILE A 421 8.94 -3.69 -18.62
N VAL A 422 9.86 -4.31 -19.36
CA VAL A 422 10.18 -3.98 -20.74
C VAL A 422 9.27 -4.82 -21.64
N PRO A 423 8.39 -4.20 -22.44
CA PRO A 423 7.42 -4.92 -23.26
C PRO A 423 8.08 -5.97 -24.15
N ARG A 424 7.41 -7.12 -24.34
CA ARG A 424 7.91 -8.15 -25.25
C ARG A 424 7.99 -7.66 -26.70
N SER A 425 7.10 -6.74 -27.09
CA SER A 425 7.08 -6.09 -28.41
C SER A 425 8.32 -5.24 -28.69
N THR A 426 8.98 -4.71 -27.66
CA THR A 426 10.22 -3.92 -27.77
C THR A 426 11.47 -4.73 -27.44
N GLY A 427 11.35 -6.07 -27.39
CA GLY A 427 12.47 -7.00 -27.19
C GLY A 427 12.70 -7.45 -25.74
N GLY A 428 11.85 -7.06 -24.79
CA GLY A 428 12.00 -7.46 -23.39
C GLY A 428 11.94 -9.00 -23.19
N PRO A 429 12.86 -9.63 -22.46
CA PRO A 429 12.87 -11.08 -22.24
C PRO A 429 11.70 -11.54 -21.37
N THR A 430 11.24 -12.78 -21.51
CA THR A 430 10.30 -13.38 -20.56
C THR A 430 11.08 -14.01 -19.42
N SER A 431 11.34 -13.25 -18.37
CA SER A 431 12.16 -13.69 -17.23
C SER A 431 11.55 -13.21 -15.92
N ILE A 432 12.04 -13.75 -14.81
CA ILE A 432 11.75 -13.24 -13.45
C ILE A 432 12.11 -11.75 -13.36
N ASP A 433 13.24 -11.43 -13.96
CA ASP A 433 13.85 -10.12 -13.97
C ASP A 433 13.01 -9.08 -14.73
N ASN A 434 12.37 -9.48 -15.83
CA ASN A 434 11.52 -8.60 -16.60
C ASN A 434 10.03 -8.79 -16.30
N GLY A 435 9.67 -9.70 -15.40
CA GLY A 435 8.29 -10.05 -15.09
C GLY A 435 7.80 -9.43 -13.79
N GLN A 436 6.53 -9.04 -13.73
CA GLN A 436 5.87 -8.54 -12.52
C GLN A 436 4.38 -8.90 -12.49
N GLY A 437 3.80 -9.00 -11.31
CA GLY A 437 2.37 -9.17 -11.09
C GLY A 437 1.64 -7.84 -11.25
N ALA A 438 0.67 -7.77 -12.16
CA ALA A 438 -0.14 -6.59 -12.40
C ALA A 438 -1.64 -6.89 -12.28
N CYS A 439 -2.41 -5.88 -11.89
CA CYS A 439 -3.86 -5.88 -12.10
C CYS A 439 -4.17 -5.41 -13.53
N ALA A 440 -5.42 -5.57 -13.97
CA ALA A 440 -5.84 -5.16 -15.31
C ALA A 440 -5.54 -3.68 -15.63
N HIS A 441 -5.60 -2.80 -14.62
CA HIS A 441 -5.33 -1.37 -14.78
C HIS A 441 -3.84 -1.07 -14.95
N ASP A 442 -3.01 -1.53 -14.01
CA ASP A 442 -1.55 -1.26 -14.06
C ASP A 442 -0.81 -2.09 -15.10
N ASN A 443 -1.44 -3.13 -15.68
CA ASN A 443 -0.91 -3.82 -16.85
C ASN A 443 -0.92 -2.95 -18.11
N GLY A 444 -1.80 -1.94 -18.20
CA GLY A 444 -1.79 -0.95 -19.28
C GLY A 444 -0.76 0.15 -19.08
N LYS A 445 0.41 -0.15 -18.50
CA LYS A 445 1.35 0.87 -18.04
C LYS A 445 1.94 1.71 -19.17
N GLU A 446 2.05 1.15 -20.36
CA GLU A 446 2.56 1.81 -21.56
C GLU A 446 1.67 2.99 -22.00
N GLU A 447 0.39 2.93 -21.66
CA GLU A 447 -0.58 3.99 -21.96
C GLU A 447 -0.59 5.08 -20.87
N HIS A 448 -0.27 4.70 -19.63
CA HIS A 448 -0.52 5.54 -18.45
C HIS A 448 0.75 6.14 -17.82
N PHE A 449 1.92 5.63 -18.15
CA PHE A 449 3.20 6.07 -17.59
C PHE A 449 4.16 6.53 -18.69
N ARG A 450 5.00 7.51 -18.35
CA ARG A 450 6.12 7.91 -19.21
C ARG A 450 7.13 6.78 -19.35
N SER A 451 7.43 6.10 -18.25
CA SER A 451 8.32 4.96 -18.26
C SER A 451 8.11 4.07 -17.05
N VAL A 452 8.31 2.77 -17.26
CA VAL A 452 8.43 1.77 -16.22
C VAL A 452 9.72 1.01 -16.48
N ARG A 453 10.65 1.03 -15.52
CA ARG A 453 12.00 0.53 -15.72
C ARG A 453 12.46 -0.28 -14.53
N ARG A 454 13.15 -1.37 -14.81
CA ARG A 454 13.88 -2.10 -13.79
C ARG A 454 15.12 -1.29 -13.41
N ILE A 455 15.29 -1.05 -12.13
CA ILE A 455 16.48 -0.37 -11.61
C ILE A 455 17.46 -1.39 -11.02
N PRO A 456 18.78 -1.09 -11.01
CA PRO A 456 19.80 -1.99 -10.47
C PRO A 456 19.52 -2.41 -9.03
N GLN A 457 19.90 -3.64 -8.70
CA GLN A 457 19.73 -4.18 -7.35
C GLN A 457 20.67 -3.46 -6.37
N PRO A 458 20.21 -3.03 -5.19
CA PRO A 458 21.12 -2.59 -4.13
C PRO A 458 21.95 -3.76 -3.57
N PRO A 459 23.04 -3.50 -2.82
CA PRO A 459 23.76 -4.54 -2.10
C PRO A 459 22.79 -5.30 -1.19
N GLY A 460 22.66 -6.62 -1.38
CA GLY A 460 21.66 -7.47 -0.72
C GLY A 460 20.56 -8.02 -1.64
N GLY A 461 20.55 -7.62 -2.92
CA GLY A 461 19.61 -8.11 -3.93
C GLY A 461 18.26 -7.40 -3.91
N GLY A 462 17.42 -7.66 -4.92
CA GLY A 462 16.01 -7.29 -4.86
C GLY A 462 15.38 -6.85 -6.18
N HIS A 463 14.19 -7.35 -6.51
CA HIS A 463 13.47 -6.95 -7.73
C HIS A 463 12.84 -5.55 -7.60
N ARG A 464 13.47 -4.51 -8.17
CA ARG A 464 12.98 -3.12 -8.08
C ARG A 464 12.53 -2.55 -9.41
N VAL A 465 11.40 -1.85 -9.39
CA VAL A 465 10.81 -1.21 -10.57
C VAL A 465 10.50 0.25 -10.27
N GLU A 466 11.08 1.15 -11.03
CA GLU A 466 10.76 2.58 -11.04
C GLU A 466 9.63 2.87 -12.04
N TRP A 467 8.63 3.60 -11.57
CA TRP A 467 7.47 4.03 -12.34
C TRP A 467 7.44 5.55 -12.39
N THR A 468 7.46 6.11 -13.60
CA THR A 468 7.46 7.57 -13.82
C THR A 468 6.20 7.99 -14.54
N SER A 469 5.40 8.86 -13.92
CA SER A 469 4.22 9.45 -14.56
C SER A 469 4.60 10.33 -15.76
N PRO A 470 3.64 10.64 -16.65
CA PRO A 470 3.80 11.62 -17.71
C PRO A 470 4.37 12.96 -17.23
N ASN A 471 4.02 13.39 -16.02
CA ASN A 471 4.46 14.65 -15.41
C ASN A 471 5.74 14.53 -14.56
N GLY A 472 6.49 13.43 -14.70
CA GLY A 472 7.85 13.30 -14.15
C GLY A 472 7.92 12.84 -12.69
N ILE A 473 6.79 12.48 -12.07
CA ILE A 473 6.75 11.96 -10.70
C ILE A 473 7.17 10.49 -10.73
N SER A 474 8.28 10.17 -10.08
CA SER A 474 8.81 8.80 -9.97
C SER A 474 8.51 8.15 -8.61
N ARG A 475 8.19 6.86 -8.64
CA ARG A 475 8.07 5.99 -7.46
C ARG A 475 8.70 4.63 -7.73
N THR A 476 9.42 4.12 -6.74
CA THR A 476 10.04 2.79 -6.79
C THR A 476 9.21 1.79 -6.01
N THR A 477 9.02 0.61 -6.60
CA THR A 477 8.32 -0.53 -6.00
C THR A 477 9.27 -1.71 -5.86
N SER A 478 9.17 -2.47 -4.77
CA SER A 478 9.95 -3.69 -4.47
C SER A 478 9.00 -4.76 -3.94
N PRO A 479 9.15 -6.06 -4.28
CA PRO A 479 8.27 -7.09 -3.75
C PRO A 479 8.35 -7.05 -2.21
N PRO A 480 7.26 -7.40 -1.52
CA PRO A 480 7.31 -7.52 -0.08
C PRO A 480 8.34 -8.62 0.30
N PRO A 481 9.13 -8.42 1.36
CA PRO A 481 10.00 -9.49 1.85
C PRO A 481 9.11 -10.67 2.29
N LEU A 482 9.33 -11.86 1.75
CA LEU A 482 8.51 -13.03 2.08
C LEU A 482 8.89 -13.62 3.44
N THR A 483 10.16 -13.44 3.83
CA THR A 483 10.71 -13.83 5.13
C THR A 483 11.44 -12.65 5.77
N ARG A 484 11.66 -12.69 7.09
CA ARG A 484 12.49 -11.67 7.74
C ARG A 484 13.94 -11.79 7.24
N PRO A 485 14.59 -10.68 6.87
CA PRO A 485 16.04 -10.68 6.64
C PRO A 485 16.75 -11.22 7.87
N SER A 486 17.76 -12.06 7.67
CA SER A 486 18.63 -12.47 8.78
C SER A 486 19.22 -11.21 9.44
N ARG A 487 19.01 -11.03 10.75
CA ARG A 487 19.89 -10.15 11.51
C ARG A 487 21.28 -10.76 11.39
N THR A 488 22.16 -10.16 10.58
CA THR A 488 23.59 -10.36 10.79
C THR A 488 23.82 -9.98 12.25
N PRO A 489 24.42 -10.86 13.09
CA PRO A 489 24.87 -10.42 14.40
C PRO A 489 25.66 -9.14 14.16
N ALA A 490 25.22 -8.03 14.76
CA ALA A 490 26.08 -6.86 14.81
C ALA A 490 27.39 -7.41 15.37
N ALA A 491 28.50 -7.20 14.65
CA ALA A 491 29.81 -7.45 15.21
C ALA A 491 29.77 -6.81 16.60
N GLU A 492 29.96 -7.63 17.64
CA GLU A 492 30.00 -7.12 19.01
C GLU A 492 30.92 -5.91 18.97
N PRO A 493 30.51 -4.74 19.48
CA PRO A 493 31.42 -3.62 19.57
C PRO A 493 32.64 -4.15 20.33
N GLU A 494 33.80 -4.17 19.67
CA GLU A 494 35.06 -4.54 20.32
C GLU A 494 35.09 -3.81 21.64
N ALA A 495 35.10 -4.59 22.72
CA ALA A 495 35.14 -4.06 24.07
C ALA A 495 36.28 -3.05 24.12
N SER A 496 35.93 -1.77 24.24
CA SER A 496 36.92 -0.72 24.42
C SER A 496 37.81 -1.14 25.61
N PRO A 497 39.14 -1.09 25.47
CA PRO A 497 40.03 -1.49 26.56
C PRO A 497 39.66 -0.66 27.80
N PRO A 498 39.67 -1.27 29.00
CA PRO A 498 39.23 -0.59 30.21
C PRO A 498 40.02 0.70 30.38
N ARG A 499 39.27 1.81 30.44
CA ARG A 499 39.80 3.15 30.69
C ARG A 499 40.54 3.11 32.03
N ALA A 500 41.86 3.26 32.00
CA ALA A 500 42.66 3.33 33.22
C ALA A 500 42.11 4.45 34.11
N GLY A 501 41.67 4.08 35.32
CA GLY A 501 41.20 5.04 36.31
C GLY A 501 42.30 6.02 36.72
N PRO A 502 41.93 7.15 37.34
CA PRO A 502 42.88 8.17 37.76
C PRO A 502 43.88 7.57 38.76
N ARG A 503 45.17 7.82 38.54
CA ARG A 503 46.22 7.48 39.50
C ARG A 503 46.05 8.38 40.73
N GLU A 504 45.77 7.77 41.87
CA GLU A 504 45.84 8.44 43.17
C GLU A 504 47.32 8.68 43.53
N ASP A 505 47.58 9.88 44.03
CA ASP A 505 48.89 10.36 44.48
C ASP A 505 49.46 9.50 45.62
N SER A 506 50.75 9.17 45.49
CA SER A 506 51.55 8.48 46.50
C SER A 506 51.76 9.33 47.77
N PRO A 507 51.82 8.72 48.97
CA PRO A 507 52.41 9.34 50.16
C PRO A 507 53.93 9.03 50.27
N PRO A 508 54.66 9.73 51.16
CA PRO A 508 56.00 10.22 50.86
C PRO A 508 57.17 9.35 51.37
N ASP A 509 58.32 9.81 50.89
CA ASP A 509 59.72 9.44 51.10
C ASP A 509 60.13 9.09 52.55
N GLY A 510 61.10 8.17 52.67
CA GLY A 510 61.58 7.68 53.97
C GLY A 510 62.67 6.62 53.97
N GLY A 511 63.72 6.79 53.15
CA GLY A 511 65.12 6.55 53.57
C GLY A 511 65.71 5.13 53.65
N THR A 512 66.88 4.99 52.99
CA THR A 512 68.12 4.29 53.43
C THR A 512 68.09 2.74 53.50
N LEU A 513 69.08 1.93 53.07
CA LEU A 513 70.47 2.07 52.61
C LEU A 513 70.90 0.76 51.89
N GLU A 514 71.81 0.93 50.94
CA GLU A 514 73.01 0.10 50.64
C GLU A 514 72.95 -1.43 50.45
N GLY A 515 73.48 -1.86 49.30
CA GLY A 515 74.60 -2.81 49.28
C GLY A 515 74.45 -4.07 48.40
N PRO A 516 75.23 -4.22 47.30
CA PRO A 516 75.27 -5.42 46.45
C PRO A 516 76.41 -6.37 46.90
N PRO A 517 76.60 -7.58 46.29
CA PRO A 517 77.34 -7.68 45.02
C PRO A 517 76.99 -8.86 44.07
N ASP A 518 77.35 -8.65 42.80
CA ASP A 518 77.99 -9.53 41.80
C ASP A 518 77.63 -11.03 41.60
N GLY A 519 77.51 -11.37 40.30
CA GLY A 519 77.95 -12.67 39.78
C GLY A 519 77.42 -13.01 38.37
N GLY A 520 78.31 -13.06 37.37
CA GLY A 520 78.08 -13.38 35.94
C GLY A 520 77.28 -14.66 35.67
N THR A 521 76.85 -15.00 34.45
CA THR A 521 77.64 -15.20 33.21
C THR A 521 76.60 -15.56 32.10
N LEU A 522 76.48 -14.85 30.96
CA LEU A 522 77.04 -15.18 29.63
C LEU A 522 76.81 -16.66 29.20
N LYS A 523 76.09 -17.02 28.13
CA LYS A 523 76.36 -16.91 26.67
C LYS A 523 75.51 -18.00 25.96
N ASP A 524 75.24 -18.10 24.67
CA ASP A 524 75.55 -17.48 23.36
C ASP A 524 74.42 -17.99 22.42
N GLY A 525 73.90 -17.25 21.42
CA GLY A 525 74.42 -17.20 20.03
C GLY A 525 74.05 -18.47 19.23
N THR A 526 73.50 -18.51 18.01
CA THR A 526 73.48 -17.66 16.79
C THR A 526 72.49 -18.33 15.79
N ALA A 527 71.61 -17.63 15.06
CA ALA A 527 71.71 -17.21 13.63
C ALA A 527 72.37 -18.24 12.67
N SER A 528 71.95 -18.53 11.43
CA SER A 528 71.31 -17.72 10.37
C SER A 528 70.94 -18.57 9.11
N GLU A 529 69.99 -18.08 8.29
CA GLU A 529 69.91 -18.10 6.79
C GLU A 529 69.76 -19.43 5.98
N ALA A 530 69.10 -19.53 4.81
CA ALA A 530 68.35 -18.64 3.91
C ALA A 530 67.61 -19.43 2.79
N ALA A 531 66.67 -18.73 2.13
CA ALA A 531 66.26 -18.78 0.70
C ALA A 531 65.17 -19.77 0.17
N ARG A 532 64.29 -19.17 -0.67
CA ARG A 532 63.03 -19.60 -1.37
C ARG A 532 63.33 -20.39 -2.69
N PRO A 533 62.40 -20.69 -3.65
CA PRO A 533 60.93 -20.50 -3.78
C PRO A 533 60.14 -21.72 -4.38
N ASP A 534 58.80 -21.62 -4.55
CA ASP A 534 58.03 -21.99 -5.79
C ASP A 534 56.50 -22.06 -5.57
N ALA A 535 55.75 -21.60 -6.59
CA ALA A 535 54.33 -21.89 -6.90
C ALA A 535 54.28 -23.00 -7.99
N PRO A 536 53.15 -23.56 -8.53
CA PRO A 536 51.72 -23.13 -8.62
C PRO A 536 50.72 -24.35 -8.58
N PRO A 537 49.59 -24.51 -9.37
CA PRO A 537 48.47 -23.64 -9.82
C PRO A 537 47.02 -24.20 -9.59
N GLU A 538 46.05 -23.39 -10.07
CA GLU A 538 44.58 -23.47 -10.31
C GLU A 538 43.87 -24.79 -10.69
N ALA A 539 42.54 -24.82 -10.44
CA ALA A 539 41.59 -25.77 -11.03
C ALA A 539 40.31 -25.07 -11.55
N THR A 540 40.02 -25.26 -12.84
CA THR A 540 38.82 -24.89 -13.59
C THR A 540 37.81 -26.04 -13.59
N PRO A 541 36.47 -25.82 -13.56
CA PRO A 541 35.48 -26.87 -13.85
C PRO A 541 35.13 -26.93 -15.35
N PRO A 542 34.70 -28.08 -15.89
CA PRO A 542 34.65 -28.31 -17.34
C PRO A 542 33.35 -27.90 -18.02
N ASP A 543 33.51 -27.51 -19.29
CA ASP A 543 32.48 -27.41 -20.33
C ASP A 543 31.82 -28.77 -20.62
N PHE A 544 30.49 -28.77 -20.77
CA PHE A 544 29.75 -29.83 -21.46
C PHE A 544 29.14 -29.27 -22.75
N LEU A 545 29.74 -29.66 -23.88
CA LEU A 545 29.12 -29.58 -25.22
C LEU A 545 28.02 -30.66 -25.37
N PRO A 546 26.98 -30.43 -26.19
CA PRO A 546 25.92 -31.39 -26.46
C PRO A 546 26.34 -32.41 -27.55
N PRO A 547 25.67 -33.56 -27.69
CA PRO A 547 25.77 -34.35 -28.92
C PRO A 547 24.76 -33.86 -29.96
N ASP A 548 25.26 -33.70 -31.19
CA ASP A 548 24.49 -33.46 -32.42
C ASP A 548 23.81 -34.74 -32.95
N ASP A 549 22.74 -34.49 -33.71
CA ASP A 549 22.18 -35.22 -34.86
C ASP A 549 21.58 -36.64 -34.73
N ALA A 550 20.25 -36.67 -34.89
CA ALA A 550 19.58 -37.47 -35.94
C ALA A 550 18.11 -37.00 -36.15
N GLY A 551 17.82 -36.36 -37.28
CA GLY A 551 16.48 -36.43 -37.94
C GLY A 551 16.50 -37.49 -39.06
N PRO A 552 15.49 -37.60 -39.96
CA PRO A 552 14.19 -36.91 -40.02
C PRO A 552 12.98 -37.83 -40.43
N GLY A 553 11.78 -37.25 -40.49
CA GLY A 553 10.61 -37.73 -41.27
C GLY A 553 9.37 -38.09 -40.44
N ALA A 554 8.13 -37.75 -40.77
CA ALA A 554 7.51 -37.03 -41.88
C ALA A 554 6.07 -36.61 -41.45
N GLN A 555 5.57 -35.50 -41.99
CA GLN A 555 4.17 -35.00 -41.98
C GLN A 555 3.32 -35.70 -43.08
N PRO A 556 2.03 -35.36 -43.38
CA PRO A 556 0.99 -34.57 -42.67
C PRO A 556 -0.44 -35.20 -42.73
N ASP A 557 -1.45 -34.47 -42.23
CA ASP A 557 -2.81 -34.23 -42.80
C ASP A 557 -4.03 -34.49 -41.88
N GLY A 558 -4.93 -33.50 -41.84
CA GLY A 558 -6.33 -33.67 -41.43
C GLY A 558 -6.97 -32.52 -40.62
N GLN A 559 -7.39 -31.44 -41.29
CA GLN A 559 -8.40 -30.46 -40.80
C GLN A 559 -9.82 -30.89 -41.31
N PRO A 560 -10.95 -30.26 -40.91
CA PRO A 560 -12.09 -30.83 -40.19
C PRO A 560 -13.37 -30.91 -41.07
N PRO A 561 -14.59 -31.08 -40.50
CA PRO A 561 -15.78 -30.53 -41.13
C PRO A 561 -16.60 -29.58 -40.22
N GLU A 562 -17.22 -28.62 -40.92
CA GLU A 562 -18.11 -27.54 -40.49
C GLU A 562 -19.45 -28.00 -39.89
N PRO A 563 -20.18 -27.11 -39.19
CA PRO A 563 -21.53 -27.34 -38.71
C PRO A 563 -22.60 -27.00 -39.76
N ASP A 564 -23.67 -27.80 -39.71
CA ASP A 564 -24.88 -27.74 -40.52
C ASP A 564 -25.71 -26.47 -40.28
N GLN A 565 -26.24 -25.89 -41.36
CA GLN A 565 -27.21 -24.79 -41.37
C GLN A 565 -28.61 -25.34 -41.70
N ARG A 566 -29.64 -24.90 -40.96
CA ARG A 566 -31.10 -24.84 -41.26
C ARG A 566 -31.78 -24.53 -39.91
N GLU A 567 -32.57 -23.49 -39.67
CA GLU A 567 -33.20 -22.38 -40.42
C GLU A 567 -33.23 -21.13 -39.52
#